data_AF-A0A944PY91-F1
#
_entry.id   AF-A0A944PY91-F1
#
_cell.length_a   1.000
_cell.length_b   1.000
_cell.length_c   1.000
_cell.angle_alpha   90.00
_cell.angle_beta   90.00
_cell.angle_gamma   90.00
#
_symmetry.space_group_name_H-M   'P 1'
#
loop_
_entity.id
_entity.type
_entity.pdbx_description
1 polymer ?
#
loop_
_entity_poly.entity_id
_entity_poly.type
_entity_poly.pdbx_seq_one_letter_code
_entity_poly.pdbx_strand_id
1 'polypeptide(L)' 'MNPQLIFGIGGAVVALWGVTIAVFNEWAQKLGGDQLANGRPLTPRFVRLIGTYLALGGTLFVVLALTGVLPDHG' A
#
# COMPACT_ATOMS: atom_id res chain seq x y z
N MET A 1 -16.93 13.73 8.94
CA MET A 1 -15.74 14.01 8.11
C MET A 1 -16.03 13.54 6.70
N ASN A 2 -15.63 14.31 5.68
CA ASN A 2 -15.87 13.94 4.27
C ASN A 2 -15.19 12.57 3.97
N PRO A 3 -15.95 11.53 3.58
CA PRO A 3 -15.40 10.20 3.31
C PRO A 3 -14.34 10.21 2.19
N GLN A 4 -14.51 11.02 1.15
CA GLN A 4 -13.52 11.17 0.08
C GLN A 4 -12.19 11.66 0.61
N LEU A 5 -12.22 12.56 1.59
CA LEU A 5 -11.02 13.12 2.22
C LEU A 5 -10.31 12.05 3.07
N ILE A 6 -11.08 11.19 3.77
CA ILE A 6 -10.54 10.05 4.52
C ILE A 6 -9.89 9.03 3.57
N PHE A 7 -10.59 8.63 2.50
CA PHE A 7 -10.07 7.68 1.53
C PHE A 7 -8.89 8.25 0.73
N GLY A 8 -8.90 9.53 0.40
CA GLY A 8 -7.80 10.21 -0.28
C GLY A 8 -6.54 10.25 0.59
N ILE A 9 -6.65 10.65 1.86
CA ILE A 9 -5.51 10.65 2.79
C ILE A 9 -5.04 9.22 3.04
N GLY A 10 -5.96 8.28 3.31
CA GLY A 10 -5.63 6.88 3.54
C GLY A 10 -4.92 6.26 2.34
N GLY A 11 -5.44 6.49 1.14
CA GLY A 11 -4.84 6.06 -0.12
C GLY A 11 -3.44 6.64 -0.33
N ALA A 12 -3.23 7.92 -0.04
CA ALA A 12 -1.92 8.56 -0.17
C ALA A 12 -0.90 7.97 0.81
N VAL A 13 -1.30 7.74 2.07
CA VAL A 13 -0.46 7.11 3.09
C VAL A 13 -0.10 5.67 2.68
N VAL A 14 -1.07 4.88 2.23
CA VAL A 14 -0.85 3.51 1.74
C VAL A 14 0.08 3.51 0.52
N ALA A 15 -0.09 4.46 -0.40
CA ALA A 15 0.75 4.57 -1.58
C ALA A 15 2.21 4.84 -1.21
N LEU A 16 2.45 5.81 -0.32
CA LEU A 16 3.78 6.16 0.18
C LEU A 16 4.44 4.98 0.91
N TRP A 17 3.68 4.27 1.75
CA TRP A 17 4.17 3.07 2.42
C TRP A 17 4.50 1.95 1.42
N GLY A 18 3.65 1.74 0.41
CA GLY A 18 3.90 0.79 -0.66
C GLY A 18 5.20 1.09 -1.42
N VAL A 19 5.42 2.35 -1.80
CA VAL A 19 6.67 2.81 -2.44
C VAL A 19 7.87 2.56 -1.53
N THR A 20 7.75 2.90 -0.25
CA THR A 20 8.81 2.67 0.74
C THR A 20 9.17 1.19 0.82
N ILE A 21 8.18 0.31 0.93
CA ILE A 21 8.40 -1.15 0.96
C ILE A 21 8.99 -1.65 -0.36
N ALA A 22 8.56 -1.11 -1.50
CA ALA A 22 9.04 -1.52 -2.81
C ALA A 22 10.51 -1.14 -3.05
N VAL A 23 10.93 0.03 -2.57
CA VAL A 23 12.30 0.55 -2.70
C VAL A 23 13.23 -0.05 -1.64
N PHE A 24 12.77 -0.13 -0.39
CA PHE A 24 13.54 -0.63 0.76
C PHE A 24 13.11 -2.07 1.12
N ASN A 25 12.94 -2.92 0.11
CA ASN A 25 12.39 -4.27 0.26
C ASN A 25 13.23 -5.19 1.15
N GLU A 26 14.56 -5.05 1.16
CA GLU A 26 15.44 -5.82 2.05
C GLU A 26 15.27 -5.43 3.51
N TRP A 27 15.10 -4.12 3.80
CA TRP A 27 14.79 -3.64 5.14
C TRP A 27 13.39 -4.10 5.59
N ALA A 28 12.40 -3.99 4.70
CA ALA A 28 11.04 -4.41 4.98
C ALA A 28 10.94 -5.93 5.22
N GLN A 29 11.73 -6.73 4.51
CA GLN A 29 11.83 -8.17 4.76
C GLN A 29 12.38 -8.45 6.16
N LYS A 30 13.43 -7.73 6.60
CA LYS A 30 13.99 -7.90 7.96
C LYS A 30 12.96 -7.61 9.06
N LEU A 31 12.04 -6.67 8.82
CA LEU A 31 10.93 -6.40 9.73
C LEU A 31 9.84 -7.48 9.70
N GLY A 32 9.58 -8.06 8.53
CA GLY A 32 8.57 -9.11 8.34
C GLY A 32 9.01 -10.51 8.76
N GLY A 33 10.32 -10.71 9.00
CA GLY A 33 10.91 -12.02 9.31
C GLY A 33 11.27 -12.84 8.07
N ASP A 34 11.77 -14.05 8.28
CA ASP A 34 12.37 -14.86 7.20
C ASP A 34 11.36 -15.74 6.47
N GLN A 35 10.18 -15.98 7.03
CA GLN A 35 9.19 -16.91 6.50
C GLN A 35 7.76 -16.37 6.57
N LEU A 36 6.97 -16.71 5.55
CA LEU A 36 5.53 -16.50 5.53
C LEU A 36 4.82 -17.50 6.46
N ALA A 37 3.58 -17.21 6.83
CA ALA A 37 2.75 -18.08 7.69
C ALA A 37 2.55 -19.51 7.13
N ASN A 38 2.78 -19.72 5.83
CA ASN A 38 2.71 -21.01 5.16
C ASN A 38 4.08 -21.71 5.02
N GLY A 39 5.13 -21.23 5.71
CA GLY A 39 6.48 -21.81 5.70
C GLY A 39 7.31 -21.48 4.45
N ARG A 40 6.80 -20.71 3.50
CA ARG A 40 7.58 -20.29 2.33
C ARG A 40 8.55 -19.16 2.70
N PRO A 41 9.75 -19.12 2.07
CA PRO A 41 10.71 -18.05 2.32
C PRO A 41 10.14 -16.70 1.90
N LEU A 42 10.22 -15.71 2.78
CA LEU A 42 9.88 -14.33 2.46
C LEU A 42 11.05 -13.75 1.68
N THR A 43 10.94 -13.59 0.36
CA THR A 43 12.06 -13.08 -0.47
C THR A 43 11.96 -11.55 -0.67
N PRO A 44 13.09 -10.85 -0.89
CA PRO A 44 13.05 -9.40 -1.17
C PRO A 44 12.21 -9.08 -2.40
N ARG A 45 12.20 -9.97 -3.40
CA ARG A 45 11.37 -9.82 -4.61
C ARG A 45 9.89 -9.90 -4.27
N PHE A 46 9.49 -10.82 -3.41
CA PHE A 46 8.11 -10.94 -2.96
C PHE A 46 7.64 -9.72 -2.17
N VAL A 47 8.48 -9.24 -1.24
CA VAL A 47 8.20 -8.01 -0.47
C VAL A 47 8.07 -6.79 -1.38
N ARG A 48 8.95 -6.66 -2.38
CA ARG A 48 8.85 -5.59 -3.39
C ARG A 48 7.54 -5.66 -4.18
N LEU A 49 7.09 -6.86 -4.50
CA LEU A 49 5.83 -7.10 -5.22
C LEU A 49 4.63 -6.63 -4.38
N ILE A 50 4.60 -6.96 -3.08
CA ILE A 50 3.59 -6.46 -2.14
C ILE A 50 3.62 -4.93 -2.06
N GLY A 51 4.81 -4.35 -1.87
CA GLY A 51 4.97 -2.88 -1.83
C GLY A 51 4.46 -2.22 -3.10
N THR A 52 4.72 -2.83 -4.26
CA THR A 52 4.24 -2.34 -5.56
C THR A 52 2.72 -2.37 -5.64
N TYR A 53 2.06 -3.46 -5.23
CA TYR A 53 0.60 -3.52 -5.20
C TYR A 53 -0.02 -2.54 -4.22
N LEU A 54 0.60 -2.33 -3.05
CA LEU A 54 0.18 -1.30 -2.09
C LEU A 54 0.31 0.10 -2.70
N ALA A 55 1.42 0.39 -3.39
CA ALA A 55 1.65 1.65 -4.07
C ALA A 55 0.54 1.92 -5.11
N LEU A 56 0.32 0.96 -6.01
CA LEU A 56 -0.69 1.07 -7.05
C LEU A 56 -2.11 1.17 -6.50
N GLY A 57 -2.46 0.34 -5.51
CA GLY A 57 -3.76 0.37 -4.86
C GLY A 57 -4.01 1.70 -4.15
N GLY A 58 -3.03 2.19 -3.37
CA GLY A 58 -3.11 3.49 -2.71
C GLY A 58 -3.27 4.64 -3.71
N THR A 59 -2.47 4.66 -4.78
CA THR A 59 -2.58 5.65 -5.85
C THR A 59 -3.96 5.59 -6.51
N LEU A 60 -4.50 4.40 -6.77
CA LEU A 60 -5.84 4.25 -7.30
C LEU A 60 -6.90 4.87 -6.38
N PHE A 61 -6.84 4.63 -5.07
CA PHE A 61 -7.76 5.25 -4.10
C PHE A 61 -7.66 6.78 -4.10
N VAL A 62 -6.46 7.35 -4.23
CA VAL A 62 -6.27 8.80 -4.37
C VAL A 62 -6.94 9.31 -5.63
N VAL A 63 -6.73 8.65 -6.77
CA VAL A 63 -7.35 9.05 -8.05
C VAL A 63 -8.86 8.98 -7.96
N LEU A 64 -9.42 7.91 -7.38
CA LEU A 64 -10.88 7.76 -7.20
C LEU A 64 -11.46 8.81 -6.24
N ALA A 65 -10.71 9.21 -5.20
CA ALA A 65 -11.10 10.29 -4.30
C ALA A 65 -11.12 11.65 -4.99
N LEU A 66 -10.08 11.97 -5.77
CA LEU A 66 -9.94 13.25 -6.48
C LEU A 66 -10.94 13.40 -7.63
N THR A 67 -11.29 12.29 -8.29
CA THR A 67 -12.26 12.27 -9.40
C THR A 67 -13.71 12.22 -8.92
N GLY A 68 -13.97 12.14 -7.61
CA GLY A 68 -15.31 12.10 -7.04
C GLY A 68 -16.06 10.78 -7.26
N VAL A 69 -15.35 9.70 -7.65
CA VAL A 69 -15.94 8.37 -7.85
C VAL A 69 -16.22 7.68 -6.51
N LEU A 70 -15.47 8.03 -5.45
CA LEU A 70 -15.72 7.51 -4.11
C LEU A 70 -16.93 8.21 -3.46
N PRO A 71 -17.73 7.48 -2.65
CA PRO A 71 -18.91 8.03 -2.02
C PRO A 71 -18.62 9.31 -1.23
N ASP A 72 -19.34 10.36 -1.55
CA ASP A 72 -19.37 11.66 -0.88
C ASP A 72 -20.38 11.72 0.27
N HIS A 73 -21.19 10.66 0.44
CA HIS A 73 -22.38 10.71 1.28
C HIS A 73 -22.06 10.54 2.77
N GLY A 74 -21.95 11.68 3.44
CA GLY A 74 -22.83 12.06 4.54
C GLY A 74 -23.45 13.41 4.22
#